data_AF-A0A3B9GMB8-F1
#
_entry.id   AF-A0A3B9GMB8-F1
#
_cell.length_a   1.000
_cell.length_b   1.000
_cell.length_c   1.000
_cell.angle_alpha   90.00
_cell.angle_beta   90.00
_cell.angle_gamma   90.00
#
_symmetry.space_group_name_H-M   'P 1'
#
loop_
_entity.id
_entity.type
_entity.pdbx_description
1 polymer ?
#
loop_
_entity_poly.entity_id
_entity_poly.type
_entity_poly.pdbx_seq_one_letter_code
_entity_poly.pdbx_strand_id
1 'polypeptide(L)'
;MDAARVACRLAGKPAVSILYRRTLAEMPADREEFEAALADGALYQELALPESAAPAKGGSLPSLTVRAMELGEPDASGRRAPVASARSSALPCDLIVAAVGESPDRALFERLGARVGKDGRPMADPDTMRTELAGVYAAGDARRGPSSIISAEADGRKAAYAILRAAGIEPGIERMQPAPPDYEALSRRGEYLPSVATAAGTEKGSDPAFVQREAERCLSCGSACLRCVEVCPNRANLALPVATPAGGPYKQAIQILHVDDLCNECGNCGFFCPYEGEPYSGKPTLFRDEAALRSSANAGFSFSGGGPSPSLVVREKVGKDVSALAFADWNKADSAMTAIAKTVYDSHRYLVAGGKA
;
A
#
# COMPACT_ATOMS: atom_id res chain seq x y z
N MET A 1 4.50 17.33 -9.96
CA MET A 1 5.25 17.12 -11.23
C MET A 1 4.34 17.25 -12.46
N ASP A 2 3.07 16.86 -12.34
CA ASP A 2 2.09 16.81 -13.43
C ASP A 2 1.97 18.07 -14.28
N ALA A 3 1.90 19.26 -13.66
CA ALA A 3 1.82 20.51 -14.39
C ALA A 3 2.99 20.70 -15.37
N ALA A 4 4.21 20.35 -14.95
CA ALA A 4 5.39 20.44 -15.81
C ALA A 4 5.32 19.43 -16.96
N ARG A 5 4.90 18.18 -16.67
CA ARG A 5 4.76 17.12 -17.68
C ARG A 5 3.71 17.48 -18.74
N VAL A 6 2.57 18.02 -18.31
CA VAL A 6 1.53 18.51 -19.22
C VAL A 6 2.09 19.63 -20.07
N ALA A 7 2.75 20.62 -19.47
CA ALA A 7 3.34 21.75 -20.20
C ALA A 7 4.37 21.30 -21.25
N CYS A 8 5.25 20.34 -20.93
CA CYS A 8 6.23 19.78 -21.86
C CYS A 8 5.60 19.12 -23.09
N ARG A 9 4.36 18.61 -22.96
CA ARG A 9 3.63 17.92 -24.02
C ARG A 9 2.71 18.82 -24.84
N LEU A 10 2.56 20.09 -24.46
CA LEU A 10 1.77 21.04 -25.23
C LEU A 10 2.38 21.26 -26.62
N ALA A 11 1.50 21.52 -27.59
CA ALA A 11 1.93 21.97 -28.91
C ALA A 11 2.78 23.25 -28.77
N GLY A 12 3.88 23.31 -29.52
CA GLY A 12 4.88 24.38 -29.40
C GLY A 12 6.06 24.07 -28.48
N LYS A 13 6.01 22.98 -27.70
CA LYS A 13 7.09 22.48 -26.84
C LYS A 13 7.78 23.61 -26.04
N PRO A 14 7.03 24.30 -25.16
CA PRO A 14 7.59 25.40 -24.38
C PRO A 14 8.78 24.92 -23.55
N ALA A 15 9.73 25.81 -23.29
CA ALA A 15 10.78 25.54 -22.31
C ALA A 15 10.15 25.53 -20.91
N VAL A 16 10.15 24.37 -20.26
CA VAL A 16 9.53 24.19 -18.93
C VAL A 16 10.62 24.06 -17.88
N SER A 17 10.56 24.89 -16.84
CA SER A 17 11.49 24.84 -15.71
C SER A 17 10.74 24.62 -14.40
N ILE A 18 11.18 23.64 -13.61
CA ILE A 18 10.71 23.37 -12.25
C ILE A 18 11.70 24.03 -11.30
N LEU A 19 11.24 25.06 -10.58
CA LEU A 19 12.01 25.73 -9.54
C LEU A 19 11.62 25.17 -8.18
N TYR A 20 12.58 24.63 -7.43
CA TYR A 20 12.35 24.08 -6.09
C TYR A 20 13.28 24.69 -5.06
N ARG A 21 12.73 25.12 -3.92
CA ARG A 21 13.48 25.85 -2.89
C ARG A 21 14.42 24.98 -2.04
N ARG A 22 14.39 23.65 -2.18
CA ARG A 22 15.29 22.69 -1.51
C ARG A 22 16.00 21.84 -2.55
N THR A 23 16.78 20.84 -2.11
CA THR A 23 17.42 19.89 -3.03
C THR A 23 16.47 18.76 -3.40
N LEU A 24 16.88 17.96 -4.38
CA LEU A 24 16.16 16.75 -4.78
C LEU A 24 15.97 15.75 -3.63
N ALA A 25 16.87 15.70 -2.64
CA ALA A 25 16.76 14.79 -1.50
C ALA A 25 15.58 15.14 -0.57
N GLU A 26 15.18 16.41 -0.48
CA GLU A 26 14.03 16.85 0.31
C GLU A 26 12.76 17.06 -0.54
N MET A 27 12.77 16.61 -1.79
CA MET A 27 11.60 16.70 -2.67
C MET A 27 10.53 15.69 -2.22
N PRO A 28 9.28 16.15 -2.00
CA PRO A 28 8.20 15.25 -1.57
C PRO A 28 7.58 14.44 -2.71
N ALA A 29 7.89 14.76 -3.97
CA ALA A 29 7.38 14.04 -5.13
C ALA A 29 8.05 12.68 -5.25
N ASP A 30 7.29 11.71 -5.76
CA ASP A 30 7.84 10.38 -6.04
C ASP A 30 8.96 10.46 -7.08
N ARG A 31 10.00 9.64 -6.87
CA ARG A 31 11.19 9.63 -7.73
C ARG A 31 10.83 9.37 -9.19
N GLU A 32 9.91 8.45 -9.43
CA GLU A 32 9.43 8.10 -10.77
C GLU A 32 8.76 9.28 -11.47
N GLU A 33 7.96 10.08 -10.76
CA GLU A 33 7.31 11.25 -11.34
C GLU A 33 8.31 12.34 -11.74
N PHE A 34 9.34 12.54 -10.91
CA PHE A 34 10.41 13.48 -11.20
C PHE A 34 11.21 13.05 -12.43
N GLU A 35 11.62 11.77 -12.50
CA GLU A 35 12.32 11.21 -13.65
C GLU A 35 11.48 11.29 -14.92
N ALA A 36 10.19 11.00 -14.84
CA ALA A 36 9.27 11.14 -15.96
C ALA A 36 9.16 12.59 -16.43
N ALA A 37 9.18 13.58 -15.52
CA ALA A 37 9.18 15.00 -15.90
C ALA A 37 10.46 15.41 -16.63
N LEU A 38 11.63 14.94 -16.18
CA LEU A 38 12.89 15.17 -16.89
C LEU A 38 12.89 14.49 -18.27
N ALA A 39 12.34 13.28 -18.38
CA ALA A 39 12.21 12.55 -19.64
C ALA A 39 11.25 13.25 -20.62
N ASP A 40 10.20 13.92 -20.12
CA ASP A 40 9.32 14.78 -20.91
C ASP A 40 10.03 16.09 -21.36
N GLY A 41 11.22 16.40 -20.83
CA GLY A 41 12.05 17.55 -21.22
C GLY A 41 12.01 18.73 -20.23
N ALA A 42 11.43 18.56 -19.04
CA ALA A 42 11.46 19.61 -18.03
C ALA A 42 12.89 19.84 -17.51
N LEU A 43 13.26 21.10 -17.35
CA LEU A 43 14.46 21.51 -16.65
C LEU A 43 14.17 21.58 -15.15
N TYR A 44 15.14 21.23 -14.32
CA TYR A 44 15.02 21.30 -12.86
C TYR A 44 16.10 22.20 -12.28
N GLN A 45 15.69 23.14 -11.42
CA GLN A 45 16.58 23.98 -10.66
C GLN A 45 16.22 23.87 -9.18
N GLU A 46 17.11 23.22 -8.43
CA GLU A 46 17.04 23.19 -6.99
C GLU A 46 17.54 24.48 -6.35
N LEU A 47 17.28 24.61 -5.04
CA LEU A 47 17.65 25.78 -4.25
C LEU A 47 17.24 27.11 -4.90
N ALA A 48 16.07 27.10 -5.54
CA ALA A 48 15.52 28.23 -6.28
C ALA A 48 14.14 28.59 -5.72
N LEU A 49 14.01 29.80 -5.19
CA LEU A 49 12.75 30.33 -4.68
C LEU A 49 12.30 31.53 -5.52
N PRO A 50 11.18 31.44 -6.25
CA PRO A 50 10.54 32.60 -6.86
C PRO A 50 10.13 33.64 -5.80
N GLU A 51 10.59 34.89 -5.95
CA GLU A 51 10.25 35.99 -5.02
C GLU A 51 9.24 36.98 -5.60
N SER A 52 9.41 37.33 -6.88
CA SER A 52 8.57 38.34 -7.53
C SER A 52 8.62 38.20 -9.04
N ALA A 53 7.50 38.48 -9.72
CA ALA A 53 7.44 38.57 -11.18
C ALA A 53 7.39 40.04 -11.62
N ALA A 54 8.06 40.36 -12.72
CA ALA A 54 8.05 41.67 -13.35
C ALA A 54 7.56 41.57 -14.80
N PRO A 55 6.66 42.47 -15.26
CA PRO A 55 6.23 42.50 -16.64
C PRO A 55 7.37 42.95 -17.56
N ALA A 56 7.23 42.62 -18.85
CA ALA A 56 8.10 43.09 -19.92
C ALA A 56 8.26 44.63 -19.89
N LYS A 57 9.50 45.12 -20.04
CA LYS A 57 9.80 46.55 -20.22
C LYS A 57 10.70 46.77 -21.43
N GLY A 58 10.33 47.70 -22.31
CA GLY A 58 11.19 48.13 -23.43
C GLY A 58 11.61 47.00 -24.39
N GLY A 59 10.69 46.06 -24.70
CA GLY A 59 10.96 44.94 -25.62
C GLY A 59 11.66 43.73 -24.98
N SER A 60 11.94 43.75 -23.67
CA SER A 60 12.39 42.56 -22.93
C SER A 60 11.25 41.60 -22.61
N LEU A 61 11.56 40.33 -22.37
CA LEU A 61 10.60 39.34 -21.86
C LEU A 61 10.22 39.66 -20.40
N PRO A 62 9.01 39.28 -19.95
CA PRO A 62 8.71 39.26 -18.51
C PRO A 62 9.71 38.37 -17.77
N SER A 63 9.96 38.68 -16.50
CA SER A 63 10.99 37.99 -15.72
C SER A 63 10.54 37.64 -14.31
N LEU A 64 11.07 36.53 -13.82
CA LEU A 64 10.90 36.04 -12.47
C LEU A 64 12.20 36.26 -11.70
N THR A 65 12.14 37.04 -10.62
CA THR A 65 13.25 37.12 -9.66
C THR A 65 13.27 35.82 -8.86
N VAL A 66 14.39 35.10 -8.93
CA VAL A 66 14.62 33.84 -8.24
C VAL A 66 15.74 34.03 -7.23
N ARG A 67 15.43 33.80 -5.96
CA ARG A 67 16.38 33.78 -4.85
C ARG A 67 17.10 32.43 -4.82
N ALA A 68 18.42 32.47 -4.77
CA ALA A 68 19.19 31.28 -4.46
C ALA A 68 19.03 30.95 -2.97
N MET A 69 18.74 29.70 -2.67
CA MET A 69 18.55 29.17 -1.33
C MET A 69 19.78 28.35 -0.91
N GLU A 70 19.90 28.16 0.39
CA GLU A 70 20.85 27.23 1.00
C GLU A 70 20.09 26.34 1.97
N LEU A 71 20.60 25.14 2.26
CA LEU A 71 19.98 24.27 3.27
C LEU A 71 20.54 24.62 4.65
N GLY A 72 19.66 24.96 5.59
CA GLY A 72 19.99 25.10 7.00
C GLY A 72 20.18 23.75 7.70
N GLU A 73 20.17 23.79 9.02
CA GLU A 73 20.26 22.58 9.84
C GLU A 73 19.03 21.66 9.65
N PRO A 74 19.22 20.34 9.77
CA PRO A 74 18.11 19.40 9.79
C PRO A 74 17.24 19.63 11.03
N ASP A 75 15.93 19.53 10.84
CA ASP A 75 14.98 19.49 11.95
C ASP A 75 14.96 18.09 12.61
N ALA A 76 14.08 17.90 13.61
CA ALA A 76 13.92 16.62 14.31
C ALA A 76 13.49 15.44 13.40
N SER A 77 12.98 15.71 12.20
CA SER A 77 12.66 14.69 11.18
C SER A 77 13.83 14.41 10.23
N GLY A 78 14.97 15.08 10.40
CA GLY A 78 16.11 15.05 9.49
C GLY A 78 15.94 15.96 8.28
N ARG A 79 14.81 16.67 8.16
CA ARG A 79 14.50 17.51 6.99
C ARG A 79 15.16 18.88 7.14
N ARG A 80 15.84 19.34 6.08
CA ARG A 80 16.53 20.63 6.10
C ARG A 80 15.62 21.78 5.68
N ALA A 81 15.68 22.88 6.43
CA ALA A 81 14.96 24.10 6.10
C ALA A 81 15.69 24.89 5.00
N PRO A 82 14.97 25.47 4.01
CA PRO A 82 15.59 26.35 3.04
C PRO A 82 15.81 27.75 3.65
N VAL A 83 17.01 28.29 3.52
CA VAL A 83 17.43 29.60 4.02
C VAL A 83 17.79 30.48 2.83
N ALA A 84 17.31 31.73 2.80
CA ALA A 84 17.57 32.64 1.70
C ALA A 84 19.03 33.09 1.70
N SER A 85 19.71 33.02 0.55
CA SER A 85 21.04 33.62 0.38
C SER A 85 20.94 35.09 -0.08
N ALA A 86 22.05 35.81 -0.07
CA ALA A 86 22.10 37.17 -0.62
C ALA A 86 21.95 37.22 -2.16
N ARG A 87 22.05 36.07 -2.85
CA ARG A 87 22.07 36.01 -4.32
C ARG A 87 20.66 35.84 -4.89
N SER A 88 20.37 36.60 -5.94
CA SER A 88 19.17 36.43 -6.76
C SER A 88 19.51 36.59 -8.24
N SER A 89 18.77 35.91 -9.11
CA SER A 89 18.87 36.03 -10.55
C SER A 89 17.50 36.37 -11.15
N ALA A 90 17.50 36.95 -12.35
CA ALA A 90 16.30 37.11 -13.15
C ALA A 90 16.20 35.97 -14.15
N LEU A 91 15.07 35.28 -14.17
CA LEU A 91 14.76 34.21 -15.11
C LEU A 91 13.67 34.71 -16.07
N PRO A 92 13.92 34.82 -17.40
CA PRO A 92 12.89 35.12 -18.37
C PRO A 92 11.76 34.07 -18.30
N CYS A 93 10.52 34.54 -18.15
CA CYS A 93 9.37 33.65 -17.95
C CYS A 93 8.07 34.40 -18.29
N ASP A 94 7.28 33.79 -19.17
CA ASP A 94 6.04 34.34 -19.72
C ASP A 94 4.78 33.69 -19.11
N LEU A 95 4.92 32.52 -18.46
CA LEU A 95 3.86 31.85 -17.70
C LEU A 95 4.38 31.25 -16.41
N ILE A 96 3.76 31.61 -15.28
CA ILE A 96 4.06 31.05 -13.96
C ILE A 96 2.91 30.16 -13.53
N VAL A 97 3.21 28.88 -13.27
CA VAL A 97 2.27 27.95 -12.64
C VAL A 97 2.67 27.77 -11.17
N ALA A 98 1.92 28.38 -10.27
CA ALA A 98 2.14 28.27 -8.84
C ALA A 98 1.59 26.93 -8.31
N ALA A 99 2.45 25.92 -8.21
CA ALA A 99 2.12 24.62 -7.61
C ALA A 99 2.24 24.69 -6.07
N VAL A 100 1.41 25.52 -5.45
CA VAL A 100 1.32 25.66 -3.99
C VAL A 100 0.40 24.59 -3.41
N GLY A 101 0.73 24.11 -2.21
CA GLY A 101 -0.08 23.12 -1.51
C GLY A 101 -1.43 23.69 -1.06
N GLU A 102 -2.27 22.81 -0.54
CA GLU A 102 -3.63 23.14 -0.11
C GLU A 102 -3.72 23.21 1.42
N SER A 103 -4.67 24.00 1.92
CA SER A 103 -5.02 24.06 3.34
C SER A 103 -6.53 24.02 3.51
N PRO A 104 -7.06 23.39 4.57
CA PRO A 104 -8.49 23.37 4.82
C PRO A 104 -9.03 24.78 5.09
N ASP A 105 -10.29 25.05 4.70
CA ASP A 105 -10.98 26.28 5.08
C ASP A 105 -11.39 26.23 6.56
N ARG A 106 -10.48 26.66 7.42
CA ARG A 106 -10.69 26.76 8.87
C ARG A 106 -11.96 27.55 9.22
N ALA A 107 -12.19 28.66 8.55
CA ALA A 107 -13.30 29.55 8.87
C ALA A 107 -14.65 28.88 8.56
N LEU A 108 -14.73 28.05 7.52
CA LEU A 108 -15.89 27.23 7.25
C LEU A 108 -16.21 26.28 8.40
N PHE A 109 -15.22 25.53 8.90
CA PHE A 109 -15.44 24.58 9.99
C PHE A 109 -15.81 25.27 11.31
N GLU A 110 -15.17 26.40 11.62
CA GLU A 110 -15.52 27.20 12.80
C GLU A 110 -16.95 27.77 12.69
N ARG A 111 -17.39 28.23 11.51
CA ARG A 111 -18.78 28.69 11.29
C ARG A 111 -19.80 27.58 11.45
N LEU A 112 -19.44 26.34 11.11
CA LEU A 112 -20.29 25.16 11.34
C LEU A 112 -20.34 24.76 12.83
N GLY A 113 -19.46 25.32 13.66
CA GLY A 113 -19.34 25.00 15.09
C GLY A 113 -18.43 23.81 15.39
N ALA A 114 -17.67 23.33 14.40
CA ALA A 114 -16.80 22.18 14.58
C ALA A 114 -15.51 22.61 15.28
N ARG A 115 -15.00 21.80 16.22
CA ARG A 115 -13.65 21.99 16.75
C ARG A 115 -12.60 21.77 15.67
N VAL A 116 -11.70 22.74 15.55
CA VAL A 116 -10.62 22.75 14.56
C VAL A 116 -9.26 22.65 15.25
N GLY A 117 -8.37 21.82 14.70
CA GLY A 117 -6.99 21.69 15.14
C GLY A 117 -6.13 22.91 14.80
N LYS A 118 -4.89 22.93 15.31
CA LYS A 118 -3.92 24.01 15.01
C LYS A 118 -3.56 24.09 13.52
N ASP A 119 -3.71 22.98 12.80
CA ASP A 119 -3.47 22.83 11.37
C ASP A 119 -4.68 23.21 10.50
N GLY A 120 -5.76 23.71 11.11
CA GLY A 120 -6.97 24.14 10.39
C GLY A 120 -7.93 23.00 10.03
N ARG A 121 -7.63 21.76 10.41
CA ARG A 121 -8.46 20.59 10.09
C ARG A 121 -9.55 20.35 11.14
N PRO A 122 -10.77 19.94 10.75
CA PRO A 122 -11.82 19.60 11.70
C PRO A 122 -11.45 18.34 12.47
N MET A 123 -11.76 18.31 13.76
CA MET A 123 -11.63 17.11 14.58
C MET A 123 -12.77 16.15 14.27
N ALA A 124 -12.41 14.92 13.89
CA ALA A 124 -13.36 13.85 13.62
C ALA A 124 -12.76 12.51 14.05
N ASP A 125 -13.64 11.60 14.47
CA ASP A 125 -13.28 10.23 14.80
C ASP A 125 -12.73 9.48 13.56
N PRO A 126 -11.55 8.84 13.64
CA PRO A 126 -10.87 8.26 12.48
C PRO A 126 -11.51 6.99 11.91
N ASP A 127 -12.51 6.42 12.58
CA ASP A 127 -13.20 5.19 12.14
C ASP A 127 -14.61 5.45 11.64
N THR A 128 -15.23 6.52 12.11
CA THR A 128 -16.60 6.90 11.75
C THR A 128 -16.67 8.19 10.94
N MET A 129 -15.59 8.97 10.87
CA MET A 129 -15.52 10.33 10.32
C MET A 129 -16.43 11.33 11.04
N ARG A 130 -17.03 10.96 12.16
CA ARG A 130 -18.01 11.77 12.87
C ARG A 130 -17.30 12.91 13.62
N THR A 131 -17.83 14.12 13.50
CA THR A 131 -17.39 15.24 14.34
C THR A 131 -18.16 15.25 15.67
N GLU A 132 -17.86 16.18 16.56
CA GLU A 132 -18.65 16.35 17.79
C GLU A 132 -20.07 16.86 17.52
N LEU A 133 -20.30 17.49 16.37
CA LEU A 133 -21.60 17.99 15.96
C LEU A 133 -22.48 16.85 15.44
N ALA A 134 -23.72 16.80 15.94
CA ALA A 134 -24.69 15.79 15.53
C ALA A 134 -24.97 15.88 14.02
N GLY A 135 -24.85 14.75 13.32
CA GLY A 135 -25.13 14.65 11.88
C GLY A 135 -24.04 15.23 10.96
N VAL A 136 -22.91 15.72 11.50
CA VAL A 136 -21.82 16.29 10.71
C VAL A 136 -20.60 15.38 10.72
N TYR A 137 -20.07 15.11 9.53
CA TYR A 137 -18.94 14.23 9.29
C TYR A 137 -17.86 14.95 8.46
N ALA A 138 -16.59 14.63 8.69
CA ALA A 138 -15.46 15.16 7.94
C ALA A 138 -14.55 14.03 7.47
N ALA A 139 -14.32 13.95 6.16
CA ALA A 139 -13.61 12.86 5.50
C ALA A 139 -12.59 13.39 4.49
N GLY A 140 -11.66 12.53 4.06
CA GLY A 140 -10.66 12.85 3.05
C GLY A 140 -9.65 13.89 3.52
N ASP A 141 -9.05 14.60 2.57
CA ASP A 141 -7.92 15.50 2.81
C ASP A 141 -8.26 16.68 3.73
N ALA A 142 -9.53 17.11 3.74
CA ALA A 142 -10.00 18.12 4.68
C ALA A 142 -9.77 17.69 6.14
N ARG A 143 -9.92 16.40 6.45
CA ARG A 143 -9.72 15.81 7.79
C ARG A 143 -8.29 15.30 7.98
N ARG A 144 -7.75 14.58 6.99
CA ARG A 144 -6.47 13.85 7.07
C ARG A 144 -5.25 14.72 6.73
N GLY A 145 -5.44 15.77 5.93
CA GLY A 145 -4.38 16.42 5.17
C GLY A 145 -4.06 15.72 3.85
N PRO A 146 -3.08 16.24 3.09
CA PRO A 146 -2.73 15.71 1.77
C PRO A 146 -2.46 14.21 1.81
N SER A 147 -3.21 13.43 1.03
CA SER A 147 -3.09 11.98 1.00
C SER A 147 -3.39 11.41 -0.39
N SER A 148 -3.41 10.08 -0.52
CA SER A 148 -3.81 9.43 -1.75
C SER A 148 -5.33 9.48 -1.93
N ILE A 149 -5.79 9.53 -3.19
CA ILE A 149 -7.21 9.47 -3.55
C ILE A 149 -7.89 8.25 -2.89
N ILE A 150 -7.21 7.10 -2.86
CA ILE A 150 -7.69 5.86 -2.23
C ILE A 150 -7.95 6.06 -0.73
N SER A 151 -7.11 6.84 -0.03
CA SER A 151 -7.32 7.13 1.39
C SER A 151 -8.54 8.03 1.59
N ALA A 152 -8.79 8.97 0.69
CA ALA A 152 -9.98 9.82 0.73
C ALA A 152 -11.25 9.02 0.43
N GLU A 153 -11.23 8.09 -0.53
CA GLU A 153 -12.33 7.16 -0.78
C GLU A 153 -12.64 6.26 0.41
N ALA A 154 -11.59 5.74 1.08
CA ALA A 154 -11.74 4.94 2.29
C ALA A 154 -12.43 5.71 3.42
N ASP A 155 -12.02 6.96 3.65
CA ASP A 155 -12.65 7.86 4.61
C ASP A 155 -14.13 8.14 4.22
N GLY A 156 -14.40 8.40 2.94
CA GLY A 156 -15.77 8.59 2.44
C GLY A 156 -16.67 7.38 2.69
N ARG A 157 -16.15 6.16 2.48
CA ARG A 157 -16.88 4.91 2.77
C ARG A 157 -17.16 4.75 4.27
N LYS A 158 -16.18 5.05 5.12
CA LYS A 158 -16.36 5.06 6.59
C LYS A 158 -17.47 6.03 7.02
N ALA A 159 -17.45 7.26 6.48
CA ALA A 159 -18.48 8.26 6.74
C ALA A 159 -19.87 7.77 6.31
N ALA A 160 -20.00 7.23 5.10
CA ALA A 160 -21.27 6.70 4.59
C ALA A 160 -21.84 5.59 5.49
N TYR A 161 -20.99 4.65 5.93
CA TYR A 161 -21.41 3.59 6.86
C TYR A 161 -21.83 4.14 8.22
N ALA A 162 -21.14 5.15 8.75
CA ALA A 162 -21.51 5.77 10.02
C ALA A 162 -22.82 6.57 9.91
N ILE A 163 -23.07 7.24 8.79
CA ILE A 163 -24.32 7.96 8.50
C ILE A 163 -25.49 6.96 8.42
N LEU A 164 -25.33 5.85 7.68
CA LEU A 164 -26.36 4.81 7.58
C LEU A 164 -26.71 4.23 8.94
N ARG A 165 -25.70 3.86 9.75
CA ARG A 165 -25.93 3.35 11.10
C ARG A 165 -26.61 4.36 12.02
N ALA A 166 -26.25 5.64 11.92
CA ALA A 166 -26.92 6.71 12.66
C ALA A 166 -28.40 6.85 12.26
N ALA A 167 -28.76 6.52 11.02
CA ALA A 167 -30.13 6.45 10.53
C ALA A 167 -30.83 5.10 10.83
N GLY A 168 -30.20 4.18 11.56
CA GLY A 168 -30.75 2.86 11.87
C GLY A 168 -30.69 1.86 10.71
N ILE A 169 -29.87 2.12 9.69
CA ILE A 169 -29.69 1.28 8.50
C ILE A 169 -28.32 0.60 8.59
N GLU A 170 -28.27 -0.74 8.64
CA GLU A 170 -26.99 -1.43 8.56
C GLU A 170 -26.51 -1.47 7.09
N PRO A 171 -25.34 -0.92 6.76
CA PRO A 171 -24.83 -0.93 5.40
C PRO A 171 -24.59 -2.35 4.90
N GLY A 172 -25.08 -2.64 3.69
CA GLY A 172 -24.70 -3.84 2.96
C GLY A 172 -23.24 -3.76 2.54
N ILE A 173 -22.38 -4.55 3.19
CA ILE A 173 -20.96 -4.63 2.82
C ILE A 173 -20.81 -5.76 1.80
N GLU A 174 -20.88 -5.42 0.51
CA GLU A 174 -20.46 -6.36 -0.52
C GLU A 174 -18.93 -6.44 -0.53
N ARG A 175 -18.41 -7.53 0.04
CA ARG A 175 -16.98 -7.81 -0.03
C ARG A 175 -16.69 -8.38 -1.41
N MET A 176 -15.75 -7.76 -2.11
CA MET A 176 -15.19 -8.31 -3.35
C MET A 176 -14.80 -9.76 -3.10
N GLN A 177 -15.41 -10.68 -3.86
CA GLN A 177 -15.01 -12.08 -3.78
C GLN A 177 -13.66 -12.23 -4.49
N PRO A 178 -12.71 -12.95 -3.89
CA PRO A 178 -11.45 -13.22 -4.55
C PRO A 178 -11.72 -13.99 -5.85
N ALA A 179 -11.14 -13.52 -6.94
CA ALA A 179 -11.14 -14.29 -8.19
C ALA A 179 -10.37 -15.61 -7.98
N PRO A 180 -10.65 -16.65 -8.78
CA PRO A 180 -9.81 -17.84 -8.83
C PRO A 180 -8.34 -17.47 -9.06
N PRO A 181 -7.38 -18.21 -8.47
CA PRO A 181 -5.97 -17.94 -8.67
C PRO A 181 -5.57 -18.14 -10.13
N ASP A 182 -4.98 -17.10 -10.71
CA ASP A 182 -4.27 -17.17 -11.98
C ASP A 182 -2.79 -17.49 -11.67
N TYR A 183 -2.44 -18.78 -11.76
CA TYR A 183 -1.10 -19.25 -11.41
C TYR A 183 0.00 -18.70 -12.33
N GLU A 184 -0.32 -18.41 -13.59
CA GLU A 184 0.62 -17.82 -14.54
C GLU A 184 0.90 -16.35 -14.20
N ALA A 185 -0.15 -15.58 -13.88
CA ALA A 185 0.04 -14.22 -13.39
C ALA A 185 0.81 -14.19 -12.06
N LEU A 186 0.53 -15.11 -11.14
CA LEU A 186 1.21 -15.21 -9.86
C LEU A 186 2.68 -15.66 -10.00
N SER A 187 3.02 -16.53 -10.95
CA SER A 187 4.41 -16.99 -11.11
C SER A 187 5.37 -15.89 -11.55
N ARG A 188 4.86 -14.80 -12.16
CA ARG A 188 5.67 -13.67 -12.63
C ARG A 188 6.06 -12.69 -11.52
N ARG A 189 5.71 -12.97 -10.27
CA ARG A 189 6.12 -12.16 -9.10
C ARG A 189 7.64 -12.14 -8.98
N GLY A 190 8.19 -10.93 -8.94
CA GLY A 190 9.65 -10.70 -8.91
C GLY A 190 10.28 -10.50 -10.29
N GLU A 191 9.53 -10.70 -11.38
CA GLU A 191 9.98 -10.32 -12.71
C GLU A 191 9.84 -8.80 -12.91
N TYR A 192 10.91 -8.18 -13.41
CA TYR A 192 10.86 -6.78 -13.83
C TYR A 192 10.36 -6.71 -15.27
N LEU A 193 9.14 -6.19 -15.45
CA LEU A 193 8.53 -5.96 -16.76
C LEU A 193 8.73 -4.50 -17.18
N PRO A 194 9.71 -4.18 -18.06
CA PRO A 194 9.93 -2.82 -18.50
C PRO A 194 8.76 -2.32 -19.37
N SER A 195 8.47 -1.03 -19.25
CA SER A 195 7.56 -0.36 -20.19
C SER A 195 8.12 -0.44 -21.62
N VAL A 196 7.24 -0.53 -22.60
CA VAL A 196 7.62 -0.37 -24.02
C VAL A 196 7.56 1.11 -24.41
N ALA A 197 8.42 1.51 -25.33
CA ALA A 197 8.38 2.84 -25.93
C ALA A 197 7.23 2.91 -26.94
N THR A 198 6.57 4.06 -27.02
CA THR A 198 5.57 4.34 -28.06
C THR A 198 6.17 5.25 -29.13
N ALA A 199 5.64 5.19 -30.34
CA ALA A 199 6.09 6.08 -31.41
C ALA A 199 5.86 7.56 -31.02
N ALA A 200 6.78 8.44 -31.43
CA ALA A 200 6.71 9.86 -31.11
C ALA A 200 5.37 10.46 -31.59
N GLY A 201 4.64 11.12 -30.68
CA GLY A 201 3.33 11.69 -30.97
C GLY A 201 2.15 10.72 -30.83
N THR A 202 2.39 9.46 -30.45
CA THR A 202 1.32 8.50 -30.11
C THR A 202 1.01 8.57 -28.62
N GLU A 203 -0.26 8.78 -28.28
CA GLU A 203 -0.71 8.68 -26.89
C GLU A 203 -0.50 7.25 -26.38
N LYS A 204 0.10 7.09 -25.20
CA LYS A 204 0.44 5.75 -24.69
C LYS A 204 -0.75 4.79 -24.65
N GLY A 205 -1.91 5.28 -24.23
CA GLY A 205 -3.14 4.48 -24.13
C GLY A 205 -3.74 4.05 -25.47
N SER A 206 -3.26 4.56 -26.61
CA SER A 206 -3.73 4.17 -27.94
C SER A 206 -2.76 3.23 -28.68
N ASP A 207 -1.55 3.00 -28.16
CA ASP A 207 -0.60 2.03 -28.70
C ASP A 207 -0.93 0.61 -28.18
N PRO A 208 -1.35 -0.33 -29.04
CA PRO A 208 -1.74 -1.67 -28.61
C PRO A 208 -0.61 -2.44 -27.92
N ALA A 209 0.66 -2.23 -28.33
CA ALA A 209 1.79 -2.90 -27.72
C ALA A 209 2.05 -2.39 -26.30
N PHE A 210 1.87 -1.08 -26.09
CA PHE A 210 1.92 -0.49 -24.75
C PHE A 210 0.79 -1.00 -23.87
N VAL A 211 -0.45 -0.95 -24.36
CA VAL A 211 -1.63 -1.41 -23.60
C VAL A 211 -1.48 -2.88 -23.20
N GLN A 212 -1.03 -3.74 -24.13
CA GLN A 212 -0.76 -5.15 -23.85
C GLN A 212 0.34 -5.32 -22.79
N ARG A 213 1.46 -4.59 -22.89
CA ARG A 213 2.54 -4.63 -21.91
C ARG A 213 2.07 -4.22 -20.51
N GLU A 214 1.24 -3.19 -20.41
CA GLU A 214 0.72 -2.75 -19.12
C GLU A 214 -0.31 -3.72 -18.54
N ALA A 215 -1.15 -4.35 -19.38
CA ALA A 215 -2.06 -5.42 -18.95
C ALA A 215 -1.30 -6.63 -18.39
N GLU A 216 -0.16 -6.99 -18.98
CA GLU A 216 0.72 -8.02 -18.46
C GLU A 216 1.25 -7.70 -17.05
N ARG A 217 1.26 -6.45 -16.57
CA ARG A 217 1.73 -6.17 -15.20
C ARG A 217 0.78 -6.67 -14.11
N CYS A 218 -0.45 -7.06 -14.45
CA CYS A 218 -1.37 -7.64 -13.49
C CYS A 218 -0.81 -8.95 -12.94
N LEU A 219 -0.58 -9.00 -11.61
CA LEU A 219 -0.12 -10.20 -10.90
C LEU A 219 -1.27 -10.94 -10.20
N SER A 220 -2.53 -10.61 -10.54
CA SER A 220 -3.73 -11.21 -9.93
C SER A 220 -3.70 -11.21 -8.39
N CYS A 221 -3.19 -10.14 -7.78
CA CYS A 221 -2.94 -10.06 -6.34
C CYS A 221 -4.22 -10.11 -5.48
N GLY A 222 -5.38 -9.85 -6.07
CA GLY A 222 -6.69 -10.05 -5.46
C GLY A 222 -7.08 -11.51 -5.25
N SER A 223 -6.47 -12.45 -6.00
CA SER A 223 -6.67 -13.90 -5.80
C SER A 223 -5.83 -14.44 -4.64
N ALA A 224 -4.55 -14.04 -4.59
CA ALA A 224 -3.62 -14.35 -3.51
C ALA A 224 -2.57 -13.24 -3.36
N CYS A 225 -2.43 -12.70 -2.14
CA CYS A 225 -1.50 -11.60 -1.88
C CYS A 225 -0.02 -12.03 -1.95
N LEU A 226 0.32 -13.17 -1.34
CA LEU A 226 1.64 -13.82 -1.31
C LEU A 226 2.83 -13.01 -0.77
N ARG A 227 2.66 -11.73 -0.39
CA ARG A 227 3.79 -10.89 0.03
C ARG A 227 4.61 -11.49 1.16
N CYS A 228 3.96 -12.06 2.18
CA CYS A 228 4.63 -12.73 3.30
C CYS A 228 5.48 -13.96 2.92
N VAL A 229 5.17 -14.61 1.79
CA VAL A 229 5.95 -15.72 1.22
C VAL A 229 7.19 -15.17 0.53
N GLU A 230 7.02 -14.11 -0.27
CA GLU A 230 8.11 -13.49 -1.05
C GLU A 230 9.19 -12.85 -0.17
N VAL A 231 8.79 -12.16 0.90
CA VAL A 231 9.71 -11.38 1.75
C VAL A 231 10.35 -12.20 2.88
N CYS A 232 9.93 -13.46 3.06
CA CYS A 232 10.45 -14.31 4.13
C CYS A 232 11.82 -14.88 3.73
N PRO A 233 12.93 -14.45 4.36
CA PRO A 233 14.27 -14.93 3.98
C PRO A 233 14.46 -16.43 4.25
N ASN A 234 13.75 -16.96 5.25
CA ASN A 234 13.85 -18.37 5.64
C ASN A 234 12.79 -19.28 5.00
N ARG A 235 11.91 -18.72 4.14
CA ARG A 235 10.78 -19.44 3.54
C ARG A 235 9.84 -20.11 4.57
N ALA A 236 9.69 -19.50 5.75
CA ALA A 236 8.79 -19.96 6.79
C ALA A 236 7.31 -19.75 6.44
N ASN A 237 6.96 -18.81 5.57
CA ASN A 237 5.61 -18.69 5.03
C ASN A 237 5.53 -19.38 3.66
N LEU A 238 4.60 -20.32 3.49
CA LEU A 238 4.37 -21.05 2.25
C LEU A 238 2.94 -20.86 1.75
N ALA A 239 2.80 -20.76 0.43
CA ALA A 239 1.50 -20.77 -0.23
C ALA A 239 1.05 -22.22 -0.47
N LEU A 240 -0.13 -22.57 0.02
CA LEU A 240 -0.73 -23.90 -0.15
C LEU A 240 -2.02 -23.79 -0.97
N PRO A 241 -2.14 -24.47 -2.12
CA PRO A 241 -3.41 -24.62 -2.81
C PRO A 241 -4.28 -25.60 -2.01
N VAL A 242 -5.18 -25.07 -1.19
CA VAL A 242 -6.10 -25.87 -0.38
C VAL A 242 -7.36 -26.06 -1.21
N ALA A 243 -7.58 -27.30 -1.68
CA ALA A 243 -8.82 -27.66 -2.35
C ALA A 243 -9.99 -27.41 -1.38
N THR A 244 -10.79 -26.40 -1.66
CA THR A 244 -12.02 -26.15 -0.94
C THR A 244 -13.18 -26.65 -1.78
N PRO A 245 -14.06 -27.52 -1.27
CA PRO A 245 -15.36 -27.73 -1.87
C PRO A 245 -16.07 -26.39 -2.06
N ALA A 246 -16.99 -26.27 -3.02
CA ALA A 246 -17.87 -25.11 -3.07
C ALA A 246 -18.62 -25.00 -1.73
N GLY A 247 -18.33 -23.96 -0.94
CA GLY A 247 -18.81 -23.83 0.44
C GLY A 247 -17.87 -24.32 1.54
N GLY A 248 -16.61 -24.65 1.22
CA GLY A 248 -15.57 -24.99 2.18
C GLY A 248 -15.19 -23.84 3.11
N PRO A 249 -14.32 -24.08 4.11
CA PRO A 249 -14.05 -23.12 5.18
C PRO A 249 -13.27 -21.87 4.73
N TYR A 250 -12.68 -21.88 3.53
CA TYR A 250 -11.95 -20.75 2.97
C TYR A 250 -12.63 -20.19 1.73
N LYS A 251 -12.64 -18.85 1.65
CA LYS A 251 -13.07 -18.12 0.45
C LYS A 251 -12.00 -18.06 -0.65
N GLN A 252 -10.73 -18.24 -0.28
CA GLN A 252 -9.59 -18.24 -1.19
C GLN A 252 -9.05 -19.66 -1.36
N ALA A 253 -8.69 -20.03 -2.59
CA ALA A 253 -8.12 -21.35 -2.88
C ALA A 253 -6.67 -21.50 -2.41
N ILE A 254 -5.94 -20.38 -2.21
CA ILE A 254 -4.57 -20.40 -1.71
C ILE A 254 -4.55 -19.90 -0.28
N GLN A 255 -4.06 -20.73 0.64
CA GLN A 255 -3.82 -20.38 2.04
C GLN A 255 -2.34 -20.18 2.31
N ILE A 256 -2.02 -19.36 3.30
CA ILE A 256 -0.64 -19.21 3.77
C ILE A 256 -0.46 -20.06 5.03
N LEU A 257 0.48 -20.99 4.98
CA LEU A 257 0.96 -21.74 6.13
C LEU A 257 2.26 -21.12 6.62
N HIS A 258 2.33 -20.83 7.92
CA HIS A 258 3.58 -20.51 8.60
C HIS A 258 4.20 -21.81 9.15
N VAL A 259 5.51 -21.99 9.02
CA VAL A 259 6.26 -23.14 9.56
C VAL A 259 7.18 -22.64 10.64
N ASP A 260 6.84 -22.98 11.87
CA ASP A 260 7.46 -22.42 13.09
C ASP A 260 8.99 -22.61 13.10
N ASP A 261 9.43 -23.83 12.81
CA ASP A 261 10.84 -24.24 12.80
C ASP A 261 11.74 -23.46 11.83
N LEU A 262 11.17 -22.87 10.78
CA LEU A 262 11.93 -22.10 9.79
C LEU A 262 11.96 -20.62 10.16
N CYS A 263 11.11 -20.17 11.08
CA CYS A 263 10.99 -18.77 11.44
C CYS A 263 12.05 -18.39 12.49
N ASN A 264 12.66 -17.23 12.29
CA ASN A 264 13.52 -16.57 13.29
C ASN A 264 12.92 -15.26 13.79
N GLU A 265 11.63 -15.04 13.52
CA GLU A 265 10.87 -13.86 13.94
C GLU A 265 11.49 -12.52 13.54
N CYS A 266 12.16 -12.44 12.37
CA CYS A 266 12.78 -11.20 11.90
C CYS A 266 11.81 -10.05 11.60
N GLY A 267 10.50 -10.30 11.57
CA GLY A 267 9.47 -9.27 11.36
C GLY A 267 9.24 -8.85 9.90
N ASN A 268 10.03 -9.33 8.93
CA ASN A 268 9.87 -8.94 7.51
C ASN A 268 8.43 -9.14 7.00
N CYS A 269 7.82 -10.28 7.31
CA CYS A 269 6.47 -10.56 6.84
C CYS A 269 5.42 -9.59 7.39
N GLY A 270 5.60 -9.06 8.60
CA GLY A 270 4.76 -8.02 9.19
C GLY A 270 5.02 -6.66 8.57
N PHE A 271 6.29 -6.27 8.47
CA PHE A 271 6.70 -4.99 7.88
C PHE A 271 6.16 -4.79 6.45
N PHE A 272 6.19 -5.83 5.63
CA PHE A 272 5.69 -5.78 4.25
C PHE A 272 4.22 -6.21 4.11
N CYS A 273 3.49 -6.47 5.20
CA CYS A 273 2.10 -6.90 5.15
C CYS A 273 1.18 -5.74 4.73
N PRO A 274 0.42 -5.85 3.62
CA PRO A 274 -0.51 -4.79 3.23
C PRO A 274 -1.81 -4.79 4.03
N TYR A 275 -2.00 -5.74 4.96
CA TYR A 275 -3.26 -5.95 5.70
C TYR A 275 -3.15 -5.70 7.21
N GLU A 276 -2.23 -4.82 7.66
CA GLU A 276 -2.01 -4.49 9.09
C GLU A 276 -1.98 -5.75 9.98
N GLY A 277 -1.05 -6.67 9.70
CA GLY A 277 -0.94 -7.91 10.47
C GLY A 277 0.46 -8.49 10.46
N GLU A 278 0.69 -9.43 11.38
CA GLU A 278 1.96 -10.16 11.55
C GLU A 278 1.78 -11.60 11.05
N PRO A 279 2.14 -11.92 9.80
CA PRO A 279 1.86 -13.24 9.24
C PRO A 279 2.47 -14.40 10.03
N TYR A 280 3.64 -14.23 10.64
CA TYR A 280 4.29 -15.29 11.41
C TYR A 280 3.50 -15.70 12.67
N SER A 281 2.68 -14.81 13.22
CA SER A 281 1.84 -15.10 14.41
C SER A 281 0.35 -15.23 14.08
N GLY A 282 -0.10 -14.58 13.00
CA GLY A 282 -1.50 -14.54 12.60
C GLY A 282 -1.92 -15.62 11.60
N LYS A 283 -0.98 -16.25 10.88
CA LYS A 283 -1.30 -17.35 9.95
C LYS A 283 -1.30 -18.71 10.65
N PRO A 284 -2.09 -19.67 10.16
CA PRO A 284 -2.02 -21.06 10.61
C PRO A 284 -0.58 -21.55 10.63
N THR A 285 -0.13 -22.04 11.79
CA THR A 285 1.25 -22.46 12.01
C THR A 285 1.35 -23.99 12.04
N LEU A 286 2.26 -24.55 11.25
CA LEU A 286 2.73 -25.92 11.39
C LEU A 286 3.87 -25.95 12.41
N PHE A 287 3.66 -26.69 13.49
CA PHE A 287 4.67 -26.93 14.52
C PHE A 287 5.33 -28.29 14.33
N ARG A 288 6.61 -28.40 14.71
CA ARG A 288 7.37 -29.66 14.69
C ARG A 288 6.67 -30.78 15.45
N ASP A 289 6.19 -30.45 16.65
CA ASP A 289 5.59 -31.38 17.58
C ASP A 289 4.60 -30.67 18.51
N GLU A 290 3.94 -31.46 19.36
CA GLU A 290 2.95 -30.97 20.32
C GLU A 290 3.57 -30.05 21.38
N ALA A 291 4.84 -30.24 21.73
CA ALA A 291 5.51 -29.41 22.72
C ALA A 291 5.70 -27.98 22.19
N ALA A 292 6.18 -27.84 20.94
CA ALA A 292 6.32 -26.56 20.25
C ALA A 292 4.98 -25.83 20.11
N LEU A 293 3.91 -26.56 19.72
CA LEU A 293 2.56 -25.99 19.63
C LEU A 293 2.09 -25.44 20.98
N ARG A 294 2.28 -26.20 22.06
CA ARG A 294 1.87 -25.81 23.42
C ARG A 294 2.67 -24.64 23.98
N SER A 295 3.93 -24.48 23.59
CA SER A 295 4.75 -23.31 24.00
C SER A 295 4.44 -22.03 23.24
N SER A 296 3.79 -22.13 22.08
CA SER A 296 3.35 -20.97 21.28
C SER A 296 1.91 -20.57 21.61
N ALA A 297 1.53 -19.33 21.30
CA ALA A 297 0.14 -18.86 21.33
C ALA A 297 -0.55 -18.96 19.95
N ASN A 298 0.20 -19.20 18.87
CA ASN A 298 -0.34 -19.13 17.50
C ASN A 298 -1.39 -20.21 17.24
N ALA A 299 -2.38 -19.91 16.40
CA ALA A 299 -3.26 -20.92 15.84
C ALA A 299 -2.46 -21.84 14.91
N GLY A 300 -2.70 -23.14 14.95
CA GLY A 300 -1.90 -24.08 14.19
C GLY A 300 -2.10 -25.53 14.59
N PHE A 301 -1.21 -26.39 14.10
CA PHE A 301 -1.26 -27.82 14.35
C PHE A 301 0.12 -28.48 14.29
N SER A 302 0.21 -29.65 14.91
CA SER A 302 1.32 -30.60 14.78
C SER A 302 0.76 -32.00 14.58
N PHE A 303 1.51 -32.86 13.90
CA PHE A 303 1.18 -34.28 13.80
C PHE A 303 1.77 -35.04 14.99
N SER A 304 1.02 -36.00 15.53
CA SER A 304 1.45 -36.86 16.64
C SER A 304 1.22 -38.33 16.29
N GLY A 305 2.19 -39.17 16.63
CA GLY A 305 2.22 -40.58 16.21
C GLY A 305 2.86 -40.79 14.83
N GLY A 306 3.61 -41.88 14.69
CA GLY A 306 4.25 -42.25 13.42
C GLY A 306 3.34 -43.09 12.52
N GLY A 307 3.64 -43.13 11.21
CA GLY A 307 2.99 -44.02 10.24
C GLY A 307 1.92 -43.37 9.36
N PRO A 308 1.10 -44.17 8.65
CA PRO A 308 0.15 -43.71 7.64
C PRO A 308 -1.15 -43.10 8.19
N SER A 309 -1.30 -43.00 9.51
CA SER A 309 -2.52 -42.48 10.15
C SER A 309 -2.21 -41.73 11.44
N PRO A 310 -1.48 -40.59 11.37
CA PRO A 310 -1.13 -39.82 12.55
C PRO A 310 -2.35 -39.11 13.15
N SER A 311 -2.29 -38.85 14.45
CA SER A 311 -3.22 -37.94 15.11
C SER A 311 -2.83 -36.49 14.83
N LEU A 312 -3.80 -35.58 14.90
CA LEU A 312 -3.57 -34.14 14.74
C LEU A 312 -3.77 -33.45 16.09
N VAL A 313 -2.76 -32.73 16.54
CA VAL A 313 -2.86 -31.86 17.72
C VAL A 313 -3.04 -30.44 17.20
N VAL A 314 -4.11 -29.76 17.59
CA VAL A 314 -4.58 -28.55 16.93
C VAL A 314 -5.04 -27.47 17.90
N ARG A 315 -4.69 -26.23 17.57
CA ARG A 315 -5.24 -25.00 18.15
C ARG A 315 -5.95 -24.21 17.05
N GLU A 316 -7.27 -24.14 17.10
CA GLU A 316 -8.09 -23.49 16.06
C GLU A 316 -7.92 -21.96 16.01
N LYS A 317 -7.65 -21.30 17.14
CA LYS A 317 -7.51 -19.84 17.24
C LYS A 317 -6.39 -19.43 18.19
N VAL A 318 -5.79 -18.28 17.94
CA VAL A 318 -4.72 -17.71 18.77
C VAL A 318 -5.14 -17.67 20.24
N GLY A 319 -4.26 -18.17 21.12
CA GLY A 319 -4.46 -18.19 22.57
C GLY A 319 -5.54 -19.13 23.09
N LYS A 320 -6.12 -20.01 22.26
CA LYS A 320 -7.09 -21.03 22.70
C LYS A 320 -6.42 -22.36 23.09
N ASP A 321 -7.20 -23.22 23.71
CA ASP A 321 -6.78 -24.54 24.13
C ASP A 321 -6.45 -25.44 22.93
N VAL A 322 -5.61 -26.43 23.21
CA VAL A 322 -5.15 -27.43 22.26
C VAL A 322 -6.02 -28.68 22.40
N SER A 323 -6.45 -29.24 21.28
CA SER A 323 -7.19 -30.50 21.22
C SER A 323 -6.46 -31.53 20.37
N ALA A 324 -6.71 -32.81 20.60
CA ALA A 324 -6.18 -33.91 19.79
C ALA A 324 -7.32 -34.58 19.02
N LEU A 325 -7.12 -34.80 17.74
CA LEU A 325 -8.06 -35.44 16.82
C LEU A 325 -7.44 -36.72 16.28
N ALA A 326 -8.21 -37.81 16.27
CA ALA A 326 -7.78 -39.06 15.64
C ALA A 326 -7.75 -38.90 14.10
N PHE A 327 -6.95 -39.73 13.43
CA PHE A 327 -6.81 -39.69 11.96
C PHE A 327 -8.15 -39.72 11.22
N ALA A 328 -9.07 -40.58 11.65
CA ALA A 328 -10.39 -40.71 11.04
C ALA A 328 -11.25 -39.44 11.16
N ASP A 329 -10.98 -38.59 12.15
CA ASP A 329 -11.77 -37.38 12.42
C ASP A 329 -11.20 -36.20 11.64
N TRP A 330 -9.89 -35.94 11.74
CA TRP A 330 -9.30 -34.78 11.05
C TRP A 330 -9.19 -34.98 9.54
N ASN A 331 -9.07 -36.22 9.05
CA ASN A 331 -8.93 -36.50 7.60
C ASN A 331 -10.23 -36.25 6.80
N LYS A 332 -11.36 -35.94 7.46
CA LYS A 332 -12.61 -35.55 6.80
C LYS A 332 -12.63 -34.08 6.33
N ALA A 333 -11.70 -33.25 6.82
CA ALA A 333 -11.52 -31.83 6.45
C ALA A 333 -12.74 -30.92 6.70
N ASP A 334 -13.37 -31.07 7.87
CA ASP A 334 -14.59 -30.32 8.24
C ASP A 334 -14.32 -28.90 8.79
N SER A 335 -13.05 -28.56 9.07
CA SER A 335 -12.64 -27.25 9.58
C SER A 335 -11.55 -26.60 8.72
N ALA A 336 -11.37 -25.30 8.90
CA ALA A 336 -10.31 -24.52 8.25
C ALA A 336 -8.94 -25.17 8.50
N MET A 337 -8.62 -25.44 9.77
CA MET A 337 -7.32 -25.99 10.15
C MET A 337 -7.11 -27.42 9.67
N THR A 338 -8.15 -28.27 9.73
CA THR A 338 -8.07 -29.66 9.25
C THR A 338 -7.92 -29.75 7.73
N ALA A 339 -8.50 -28.81 6.97
CA ALA A 339 -8.27 -28.71 5.53
C ALA A 339 -6.81 -28.39 5.19
N ILE A 340 -6.19 -27.42 5.89
CA ILE A 340 -4.75 -27.12 5.71
C ILE A 340 -3.90 -28.32 6.10
N ALA A 341 -4.15 -28.92 7.28
CA ALA A 341 -3.41 -30.09 7.75
C ALA A 341 -3.49 -31.25 6.76
N LYS A 342 -4.66 -31.49 6.16
CA LYS A 342 -4.82 -32.49 5.10
C LYS A 342 -4.00 -32.17 3.86
N THR A 343 -4.00 -30.94 3.37
CA THR A 343 -3.15 -30.53 2.24
C THR A 343 -1.66 -30.70 2.54
N VAL A 344 -1.22 -30.41 3.77
CA VAL A 344 0.15 -30.66 4.21
C VAL A 344 0.45 -32.16 4.20
N TYR A 345 -0.44 -32.96 4.76
CA TYR A 345 -0.27 -34.41 4.88
C TYR A 345 -0.31 -35.15 3.54
N ASP A 346 -1.11 -34.70 2.58
CA ASP A 346 -1.28 -35.40 1.29
C ASP A 346 -0.23 -34.96 0.26
N SER A 347 0.20 -33.69 0.29
CA SER A 347 1.02 -33.12 -0.79
C SER A 347 2.32 -32.45 -0.33
N HIS A 348 2.52 -32.25 0.97
CA HIS A 348 3.68 -31.54 1.52
C HIS A 348 4.28 -32.23 2.75
N ARG A 349 4.27 -33.58 2.79
CA ARG A 349 4.79 -34.34 3.94
C ARG A 349 6.23 -34.05 4.32
N TYR A 350 7.04 -33.58 3.38
CA TYR A 350 8.42 -33.16 3.62
C TYR A 350 8.53 -32.01 4.65
N LEU A 351 7.44 -31.27 4.91
CA LEU A 351 7.37 -30.25 5.96
C LEU A 351 7.15 -30.84 7.37
N VAL A 352 6.71 -32.09 7.47
CA VAL A 352 6.45 -32.76 8.75
C VAL A 352 7.72 -33.47 9.20
N ALA A 353 8.14 -33.26 10.44
CA ALA A 353 9.34 -33.88 11.00
C ALA A 353 9.32 -35.42 10.83
N GLY A 354 10.35 -35.97 10.18
CA GLY A 354 10.44 -37.41 9.88
C GLY A 354 9.85 -37.84 8.53
N GLY A 355 9.30 -36.91 7.74
CA GLY A 355 8.87 -37.17 6.36
C GLY A 355 10.07 -37.39 5.43
N LYS A 356 10.49 -38.65 5.25
CA LYS A 356 11.24 -39.02 4.05
C LYS A 356 10.28 -38.97 2.86
N ALA A 357 10.70 -38.31 1.78
CA ALA A 357 9.98 -38.22 0.51
C ALA A 357 9.64 -39.61 -0.05
#